data_AF-A0A3C1NF58-F1
#
_entry.id   AF-A0A3C1NF58-F1
#
_cell.length_a   1.000
_cell.length_b   1.000
_cell.length_c   1.000
_cell.angle_alpha   90.00
_cell.angle_beta   90.00
_cell.angle_gamma   90.00
#
_symmetry.space_group_name_H-M   'P 1'
#
loop_
_entity.id
_entity.type
_entity.pdbx_description
1 polymer ?
#
loop_
_entity_poly.entity_id
_entity_poly.type
_entity_poly.pdbx_seq_one_letter_code
_entity_poly.pdbx_strand_id
1 'polypeptide(L)'
;MVQGSAISDPLPPRAGVGLKPEHYREFLDSAPDIGWFEIHAENYMGDGGAPHHYLRAIRERYPLSLHGVGLSIGGSGALDAEHLARLKALIVRYEPSAFSEHLAWSSHDTVYLNDLLPLPYTQETLARVCDHVDAVQETLGQPMLLENPSTYVAFAETAMSEVAFLREGMRRTGCGLLLDV
;
A
#
# COMPACT_ATOMS: atom_id res chain seq x y z
N MET A 1 11.00 -32.38 1.53
CA MET A 1 10.17 -31.21 1.21
C MET A 1 10.91 -30.00 1.75
N VAL A 2 11.51 -29.20 0.86
CA VAL A 2 12.20 -27.97 1.27
C VAL A 2 11.12 -26.96 1.64
N GLN A 3 11.00 -26.63 2.92
CA GLN A 3 10.27 -25.43 3.33
C GLN A 3 11.07 -24.25 2.77
N GLY A 4 10.60 -23.66 1.67
CA GLY A 4 11.10 -22.38 1.21
C GLY A 4 10.76 -21.35 2.29
N SER A 5 11.77 -20.86 3.01
CA SER A 5 11.58 -19.74 3.93
C SER A 5 11.09 -18.57 3.11
N ALA A 6 9.86 -18.11 3.37
CA ALA A 6 9.37 -16.89 2.79
C ALA A 6 10.32 -15.74 3.18
N ILE A 7 10.80 -15.01 2.18
CA ILE A 7 11.70 -13.85 2.34
C ILE A 7 10.95 -12.76 3.11
N SER A 8 11.03 -12.70 4.43
CA SER A 8 10.46 -11.62 5.25
C SER A 8 11.46 -10.50 5.54
N ASP A 9 12.55 -10.47 4.77
CA ASP A 9 13.59 -9.45 4.87
C ASP A 9 13.11 -8.10 4.31
N PRO A 10 13.65 -6.96 4.78
CA PRO A 10 13.36 -5.65 4.20
C PRO A 10 13.67 -5.62 2.71
N LEU A 11 12.97 -4.76 1.96
CA LEU A 11 13.25 -4.57 0.53
C LEU A 11 14.74 -4.24 0.34
N PRO A 12 15.45 -4.94 -0.57
CA PRO A 12 16.85 -4.66 -0.82
C PRO A 12 17.00 -3.26 -1.44
N PRO A 13 18.13 -2.56 -1.22
CA PRO A 13 18.41 -1.24 -1.80
C PRO A 13 18.77 -1.36 -3.29
N ARG A 14 17.83 -1.87 -4.08
CA ARG A 14 17.89 -2.17 -5.51
C ARG A 14 16.59 -1.71 -6.17
N ALA A 15 16.65 -1.49 -7.48
CA ALA A 15 15.45 -1.16 -8.25
C ALA A 15 14.42 -2.30 -8.21
N GLY A 16 13.16 -1.93 -7.98
CA GLY A 16 12.00 -2.80 -8.12
C GLY A 16 11.22 -2.47 -9.39
N VAL A 17 10.28 -3.36 -9.72
CA VAL A 17 9.40 -3.20 -10.90
C VAL A 17 7.96 -3.50 -10.52
N GLY A 18 7.02 -2.72 -11.05
CA GLY A 18 5.59 -3.02 -10.96
C GLY A 18 5.24 -4.29 -11.76
N LEU A 19 4.70 -5.28 -11.08
CA LEU A 19 4.39 -6.58 -11.66
C LEU A 19 3.07 -6.53 -12.44
N LYS A 20 3.14 -6.73 -13.76
CA LYS A 20 1.97 -6.81 -14.64
C LYS A 20 1.78 -8.23 -15.21
N PRO A 21 0.53 -8.69 -15.42
CA PRO A 21 0.24 -10.05 -15.90
C PRO A 21 0.95 -10.45 -17.19
N GLU A 22 1.20 -9.50 -18.09
CA GLU A 22 1.82 -9.78 -19.39
C GLU A 22 3.27 -10.28 -19.25
N HIS A 23 3.94 -9.95 -18.14
CA HIS A 23 5.35 -10.28 -17.89
C HIS A 23 5.57 -11.51 -17.00
N TYR A 24 4.52 -12.18 -16.52
CA TYR A 24 4.65 -13.30 -15.56
C TYR A 24 5.55 -14.42 -16.08
N ARG A 25 5.36 -14.84 -17.33
CA ARG A 25 6.14 -15.94 -17.92
C ARG A 25 7.60 -15.56 -18.06
N GLU A 26 7.87 -14.35 -18.53
CA GLU A 26 9.23 -13.84 -18.68
C GLU A 26 9.97 -13.87 -17.34
N PHE A 27 9.35 -13.42 -16.26
CA PHE A 27 9.95 -13.45 -14.92
C PHE A 27 10.17 -14.86 -14.39
N LEU A 28 9.23 -15.78 -14.63
CA LEU A 28 9.36 -17.17 -14.17
C LEU A 28 10.37 -17.98 -14.97
N ASP A 29 10.49 -17.71 -16.27
CA ASP A 29 11.37 -18.47 -17.17
C ASP A 29 12.81 -17.94 -17.16
N SER A 30 12.99 -16.62 -17.09
CA SER A 30 14.32 -16.00 -17.19
C SER A 30 14.93 -15.58 -15.85
N ALA A 31 14.11 -15.44 -14.80
CA ALA A 31 14.52 -14.95 -13.48
C ALA A 31 15.48 -13.74 -13.57
N PRO A 32 15.02 -12.62 -14.17
CA PRO A 32 15.88 -11.47 -14.40
C PRO A 32 16.41 -10.87 -13.10
N ASP A 33 17.52 -10.15 -13.20
CA ASP A 33 18.19 -9.51 -12.07
C ASP A 33 17.43 -8.25 -11.60
N ILE A 34 16.29 -8.46 -10.94
CA ILE A 34 15.41 -7.43 -10.36
C ILE A 34 15.46 -7.53 -8.83
N GLY A 35 15.45 -6.39 -8.14
CA GLY A 35 15.55 -6.36 -6.68
C GLY A 35 14.31 -6.89 -5.97
N TRP A 36 13.13 -6.48 -6.42
CA TRP A 36 11.83 -6.81 -5.82
C TRP A 36 10.70 -6.44 -6.78
N PHE A 37 9.49 -6.93 -6.52
CA PHE A 37 8.31 -6.59 -7.30
C PHE A 37 7.26 -5.87 -6.46
N GLU A 38 6.59 -4.91 -7.08
CA GLU A 38 5.40 -4.28 -6.51
C GLU A 38 4.13 -4.84 -7.14
N ILE A 39 3.09 -5.05 -6.33
CA ILE A 39 1.74 -5.34 -6.82
C ILE A 39 0.71 -4.41 -6.18
N HIS A 40 -0.38 -4.15 -6.90
CA HIS A 40 -1.56 -3.56 -6.27
C HIS A 40 -2.34 -4.64 -5.51
N ALA A 41 -2.66 -4.40 -4.25
CA ALA A 41 -3.31 -5.38 -3.38
C ALA A 41 -4.68 -5.82 -3.92
N GLU A 42 -5.46 -4.88 -4.46
CA GLU A 42 -6.83 -5.05 -4.93
C GLU A 42 -6.94 -6.06 -6.07
N ASN A 43 -5.90 -6.16 -6.91
CA ASN A 43 -5.83 -7.15 -7.99
C ASN A 43 -5.74 -8.61 -7.48
N TYR A 44 -5.46 -8.78 -6.18
CA TYR A 44 -5.27 -10.08 -5.55
C TYR A 44 -6.20 -10.30 -4.35
N MET A 45 -7.22 -9.45 -4.14
CA MET A 45 -8.18 -9.63 -3.06
C MET A 45 -9.23 -10.73 -3.31
N GLY A 46 -9.18 -11.39 -4.48
CA GLY A 46 -10.00 -12.57 -4.77
C GLY A 46 -9.44 -13.85 -4.13
N ASP A 47 -10.23 -14.92 -4.12
CA ASP A 47 -9.87 -16.15 -3.39
C ASP A 47 -8.73 -16.95 -4.06
N GLY A 48 -8.49 -16.78 -5.37
CA GLY A 48 -7.51 -17.57 -6.09
C GLY A 48 -7.45 -17.34 -7.60
N GLY A 49 -7.13 -18.41 -8.33
CA GLY A 49 -6.99 -18.39 -9.79
C GLY A 49 -5.55 -18.13 -10.26
N ALA A 50 -5.42 -17.89 -11.56
CA ALA A 50 -4.13 -17.71 -12.22
C ALA A 50 -3.26 -16.60 -11.57
N PRO A 51 -3.78 -15.41 -11.18
CA PRO A 51 -2.96 -14.38 -10.54
C PRO A 51 -2.24 -14.90 -9.29
N HIS A 52 -2.94 -15.62 -8.41
CA HIS A 52 -2.34 -16.17 -7.19
C HIS A 52 -1.35 -17.31 -7.45
N HIS A 53 -1.53 -18.07 -8.53
CA HIS A 53 -0.57 -19.09 -8.94
C HIS A 53 0.77 -18.46 -9.32
N TYR A 54 0.73 -17.45 -10.20
CA TYR A 54 1.92 -16.75 -10.66
C TYR A 54 2.59 -15.95 -9.53
N LEU A 55 1.82 -15.20 -8.75
CA LEU A 55 2.38 -14.39 -7.66
C LEU A 55 3.07 -15.24 -6.59
N ARG A 56 2.52 -16.42 -6.26
CA ARG A 56 3.18 -17.36 -5.34
C ARG A 56 4.55 -17.80 -5.88
N ALA A 57 4.61 -18.18 -7.16
CA ALA A 57 5.86 -18.61 -7.79
C ALA A 57 6.90 -17.48 -7.87
N ILE A 58 6.46 -16.24 -8.08
CA ILE A 58 7.33 -15.05 -8.07
C ILE A 58 7.81 -14.76 -6.65
N ARG A 59 6.92 -14.79 -5.65
CA ARG A 59 7.22 -14.54 -4.24
C ARG A 59 8.26 -15.50 -3.65
N GLU A 60 8.31 -16.74 -4.13
CA GLU A 60 9.32 -17.72 -3.75
C GLU A 60 10.75 -17.31 -4.17
N ARG A 61 10.89 -16.38 -5.12
CA ARG A 61 12.17 -15.95 -5.69
C ARG A 61 12.50 -14.48 -5.40
N TYR A 62 11.48 -13.64 -5.24
CA TYR A 62 11.63 -12.20 -5.09
C TYR A 62 10.86 -11.67 -3.88
N PRO A 63 11.42 -10.67 -3.16
CA PRO A 63 10.66 -9.88 -2.20
C PRO A 63 9.49 -9.16 -2.90
N LEU A 64 8.41 -8.93 -2.14
CA LEU A 64 7.25 -8.19 -2.62
C LEU A 64 7.03 -6.92 -1.80
N SER A 65 6.64 -5.85 -2.50
CA SER A 65 5.93 -4.69 -1.96
C SER A 65 4.46 -4.83 -2.34
N LEU A 66 3.56 -4.71 -1.37
CA LEU A 66 2.12 -4.59 -1.63
C LEU A 66 1.72 -3.14 -1.52
N HIS A 67 1.06 -2.63 -2.54
CA HIS A 67 0.59 -1.26 -2.59
C HIS A 67 -0.94 -1.27 -2.65
N GLY A 68 -1.60 -0.65 -1.69
CA GLY A 68 -3.05 -0.44 -1.71
C GLY A 68 -3.43 0.66 -2.69
N VAL A 69 -4.69 0.70 -3.12
CA VAL A 69 -5.29 1.87 -3.80
C VAL A 69 -6.73 2.15 -3.34
N GLY A 70 -7.30 1.31 -2.48
CA GLY A 70 -8.72 1.30 -2.14
C GLY A 70 -9.07 1.62 -0.69
N LEU A 71 -8.11 1.83 0.21
CA LEU A 71 -8.42 2.05 1.64
C LEU A 71 -8.94 3.45 1.94
N SER A 72 -8.62 4.44 1.09
CA SER A 72 -9.11 5.81 1.26
C SER A 72 -8.68 6.41 2.61
N ILE A 73 -7.38 6.36 2.94
CA ILE A 73 -6.83 6.79 4.24
C ILE A 73 -7.21 8.24 4.62
N GLY A 74 -7.35 9.11 3.64
CA GLY A 74 -7.80 10.50 3.82
C GLY A 74 -9.31 10.69 3.96
N GLY A 75 -10.10 9.64 3.70
CA GLY A 75 -11.55 9.67 3.68
C GLY A 75 -12.16 10.18 4.98
N SER A 76 -13.35 10.77 4.89
CA SER A 76 -14.06 11.31 6.06
C SER A 76 -14.78 10.24 6.90
N GLY A 77 -15.12 9.10 6.28
CA GLY A 77 -15.75 7.96 6.94
C GLY A 77 -14.74 6.99 7.55
N ALA A 78 -15.26 6.03 8.33
CA ALA A 78 -14.45 4.93 8.84
C ALA A 78 -13.92 4.05 7.69
N LEU A 79 -12.78 3.41 7.92
CA LEU A 79 -12.22 2.43 6.99
C LEU A 79 -13.18 1.25 6.77
N ASP A 80 -13.22 0.75 5.53
CA ASP A 80 -13.98 -0.45 5.18
C ASP A 80 -13.35 -1.69 5.85
N ALA A 81 -14.06 -2.24 6.84
CA ALA A 81 -13.63 -3.41 7.60
C ALA A 81 -13.50 -4.68 6.75
N GLU A 82 -14.33 -4.85 5.71
CA GLU A 82 -14.21 -5.99 4.80
C GLU A 82 -12.99 -5.84 3.90
N HIS A 83 -12.72 -4.63 3.42
CA HIS A 83 -11.50 -4.33 2.68
C HIS A 83 -10.25 -4.61 3.51
N LEU A 84 -10.22 -4.12 4.76
CA LEU A 84 -9.12 -4.38 5.71
C LEU A 84 -8.93 -5.88 5.96
N ALA A 85 -10.01 -6.65 6.08
CA ALA A 85 -9.94 -8.10 6.26
C ALA A 85 -9.31 -8.80 5.03
N ARG A 86 -9.70 -8.40 3.81
CA ARG A 86 -9.09 -8.93 2.57
C ARG A 86 -7.62 -8.55 2.44
N LEU A 87 -7.27 -7.32 2.78
CA LEU A 87 -5.87 -6.87 2.82
C LEU A 87 -5.05 -7.68 3.82
N LYS A 88 -5.55 -7.87 5.05
CA LYS A 88 -4.90 -8.70 6.07
C LYS A 88 -4.66 -10.13 5.57
N ALA A 89 -5.65 -10.72 4.88
CA ALA A 89 -5.48 -12.04 4.28
C ALA A 89 -4.33 -12.08 3.26
N LEU A 90 -4.13 -11.00 2.49
CA LEU A 90 -3.00 -10.90 1.56
C LEU A 90 -1.65 -10.74 2.26
N ILE A 91 -1.59 -9.89 3.29
CA ILE A 91 -0.38 -9.73 4.12
C ILE A 91 0.03 -11.07 4.71
N VAL A 92 -0.93 -11.83 5.28
CA VAL A 92 -0.65 -13.17 5.84
C VAL A 92 -0.26 -14.16 4.75
N ARG A 93 -0.89 -14.11 3.57
CA ARG A 93 -0.65 -15.07 2.48
C ARG A 93 0.71 -14.90 1.82
N TYR A 94 1.15 -13.66 1.67
CA TYR A 94 2.35 -13.33 0.90
C TYR A 94 3.49 -12.81 1.74
N GLU A 95 3.27 -12.48 3.02
CA GLU A 95 4.31 -12.00 3.95
C GLU A 95 5.22 -10.98 3.26
N PRO A 96 4.68 -9.86 2.74
CA PRO A 96 5.47 -8.95 1.93
C PRO A 96 6.49 -8.18 2.78
N SER A 97 7.56 -7.74 2.14
CA SER A 97 8.62 -6.95 2.78
C SER A 97 8.18 -5.53 3.09
N ALA A 98 7.16 -5.03 2.40
CA ALA A 98 6.57 -3.72 2.64
C ALA A 98 5.07 -3.71 2.28
N PHE A 99 4.33 -2.84 2.96
CA PHE A 99 2.98 -2.44 2.57
C PHE A 99 2.88 -0.92 2.52
N SER A 100 2.36 -0.37 1.43
CA SER A 100 2.15 1.07 1.23
C SER A 100 0.71 1.38 0.82
N GLU A 101 0.25 2.61 1.11
CA GLU A 101 -1.00 3.14 0.59
C GLU A 101 -0.96 4.68 0.53
N HIS A 102 -1.76 5.26 -0.36
CA HIS A 102 -1.88 6.68 -0.61
C HIS A 102 -2.52 7.46 0.54
N LEU A 103 -1.96 8.65 0.80
CA LEU A 103 -2.66 9.72 1.51
C LEU A 103 -3.71 10.37 0.59
N ALA A 104 -4.83 9.69 0.40
CA ALA A 104 -5.92 10.17 -0.43
C ALA A 104 -7.26 9.63 0.04
N TRP A 105 -8.33 10.19 -0.50
CA TRP A 105 -9.65 9.56 -0.46
C TRP A 105 -10.03 9.13 -1.87
N SER A 106 -10.35 7.85 -2.02
CA SER A 106 -10.76 7.21 -3.27
C SER A 106 -12.21 6.74 -3.23
N SER A 107 -12.94 7.04 -2.14
CA SER A 107 -14.33 6.66 -1.95
C SER A 107 -15.17 7.76 -1.27
N HIS A 108 -16.38 7.97 -1.78
CA HIS A 108 -17.45 8.70 -1.10
C HIS A 108 -18.77 7.95 -1.31
N ASP A 109 -19.44 7.57 -0.22
CA ASP A 109 -20.60 6.68 -0.20
C ASP A 109 -20.37 5.36 -0.95
N THR A 110 -21.02 5.15 -2.09
CA THR A 110 -20.90 3.93 -2.91
C THR A 110 -20.03 4.12 -4.16
N VAL A 111 -19.45 5.30 -4.34
CA VAL A 111 -18.68 5.66 -5.54
C VAL A 111 -17.19 5.58 -5.25
N TYR A 112 -16.51 4.71 -6.00
CA TYR A 112 -15.06 4.72 -6.13
C TYR A 112 -14.65 5.78 -7.15
N LEU A 113 -13.74 6.65 -6.77
CA LEU A 113 -13.15 7.67 -7.62
C LEU A 113 -11.78 7.18 -8.09
N ASN A 114 -11.54 7.22 -9.40
CA ASN A 114 -10.26 6.82 -9.98
C ASN A 114 -9.14 7.84 -9.68
N ASP A 115 -9.51 9.07 -9.34
CA ASP A 115 -8.57 10.11 -8.94
C ASP A 115 -8.42 10.14 -7.42
N LEU A 116 -7.17 10.09 -6.97
CA LEU A 116 -6.77 10.34 -5.59
C LEU A 116 -7.08 11.80 -5.27
N LEU A 117 -8.23 12.03 -4.65
CA LEU A 117 -8.65 13.39 -4.40
C LEU A 117 -7.77 14.04 -3.31
N PRO A 118 -7.38 15.31 -3.48
CA PRO A 118 -6.57 16.02 -2.50
C PRO A 118 -7.35 16.22 -1.21
N LEU A 119 -6.63 16.48 -0.11
CA LEU A 119 -7.18 16.68 1.22
C LEU A 119 -6.75 18.04 1.77
N PRO A 120 -7.60 18.74 2.53
CA PRO A 120 -7.17 19.95 3.20
C PRO A 120 -6.24 19.57 4.36
N TYR A 121 -5.00 20.07 4.36
CA TYR A 121 -4.05 19.82 5.45
C TYR A 121 -4.40 20.67 6.68
N THR A 122 -5.35 20.18 7.46
CA THR A 122 -5.82 20.74 8.72
C THR A 122 -5.46 19.81 9.88
N GLN A 123 -5.56 20.30 11.11
CA GLN A 123 -5.37 19.45 12.29
C GLN A 123 -6.43 18.35 12.40
N GLU A 124 -7.66 18.62 11.93
CA GLU A 124 -8.75 17.64 11.91
C GLU A 124 -8.46 16.51 10.91
N THR A 125 -8.08 16.85 9.68
CA THR A 125 -7.66 15.86 8.67
C THR A 125 -6.48 15.04 9.18
N LEU A 126 -5.50 15.70 9.82
CA LEU A 126 -4.33 15.01 10.36
C LEU A 126 -4.71 14.00 11.44
N ALA A 127 -5.58 14.38 12.38
CA ALA A 127 -6.05 13.48 13.43
C ALA A 127 -6.72 12.24 12.83
N ARG A 128 -7.64 12.45 11.88
CA ARG A 128 -8.33 11.35 11.19
C ARG A 128 -7.38 10.42 10.42
N VAL A 129 -6.42 10.99 9.70
CA VAL A 129 -5.40 10.21 8.98
C VAL A 129 -4.57 9.40 9.97
N CYS A 130 -4.21 9.96 11.13
CA CYS A 130 -3.49 9.20 12.17
C CYS A 130 -4.34 8.03 12.67
N ASP A 131 -5.62 8.27 12.99
CA ASP A 131 -6.53 7.21 13.46
C ASP A 131 -6.68 6.08 12.42
N HIS A 132 -6.77 6.42 11.13
CA HIS A 132 -6.83 5.45 10.05
C HIS A 132 -5.53 4.66 9.89
N VAL A 133 -4.38 5.34 9.91
CA VAL A 133 -3.07 4.68 9.83
C VAL A 133 -2.88 3.72 11.01
N ASP A 134 -3.21 4.15 12.23
CA ASP A 134 -3.10 3.29 13.42
C ASP A 134 -4.01 2.06 13.30
N ALA A 135 -5.27 2.24 12.87
CA ALA A 135 -6.19 1.12 12.65
C ALA A 135 -5.68 0.12 11.60
N VAL A 136 -5.05 0.60 10.51
CA VAL A 136 -4.41 -0.26 9.50
C VAL A 136 -3.25 -1.02 10.13
N GLN A 137 -2.31 -0.34 10.79
CA GLN A 137 -1.13 -0.96 11.38
C GLN A 137 -1.49 -2.00 12.45
N GLU A 138 -2.47 -1.70 13.31
CA GLU A 138 -3.01 -2.63 14.30
C GLU A 138 -3.63 -3.87 13.63
N THR A 139 -4.39 -3.66 12.55
CA THR A 139 -5.04 -4.76 11.83
C THR A 139 -4.03 -5.67 11.14
N LEU A 140 -3.04 -5.08 10.46
CA LEU A 140 -2.02 -5.79 9.69
C LEU A 140 -0.89 -6.37 10.56
N GLY A 141 -0.66 -5.79 11.74
CA GLY A 141 0.42 -6.20 12.64
C GLY A 141 1.81 -5.77 12.20
N GLN A 142 1.92 -4.77 11.31
CA GLN A 142 3.19 -4.22 10.82
C GLN A 142 3.06 -2.74 10.47
N PRO A 143 4.17 -1.96 10.51
CA PRO A 143 4.15 -0.58 10.05
C PRO A 143 3.81 -0.49 8.56
N MET A 144 2.98 0.48 8.20
CA MET A 144 2.71 0.80 6.79
C MET A 144 3.60 1.94 6.31
N LEU A 145 3.72 2.08 4.99
CA LEU A 145 4.26 3.27 4.34
C LEU A 145 3.08 4.12 3.85
N LEU A 146 3.05 5.39 4.23
CA LEU A 146 2.09 6.34 3.67
C LEU A 146 2.73 6.99 2.44
N GLU A 147 2.04 7.01 1.31
CA GLU A 147 2.51 7.65 0.08
C GLU A 147 2.00 9.09 -0.02
N ASN A 148 2.87 10.02 -0.44
CA ASN A 148 2.48 11.40 -0.71
C ASN A 148 1.58 11.47 -1.97
N PRO A 149 0.49 12.23 -1.95
CA PRO A 149 -0.36 12.36 -3.12
C PRO A 149 0.30 13.28 -4.16
N SER A 150 -0.09 13.12 -5.42
CA SER A 150 0.12 14.17 -6.43
C SER A 150 -0.79 15.36 -6.13
N THR A 151 -0.29 16.41 -5.47
CA THR A 151 -1.10 17.59 -5.12
C THR A 151 -1.30 18.49 -6.36
N TYR A 152 -2.46 18.38 -7.02
CA TYR A 152 -2.82 19.22 -8.19
C TYR A 152 -3.75 20.40 -7.85
N VAL A 153 -4.35 20.43 -6.65
CA VAL A 153 -5.21 21.51 -6.13
C VAL A 153 -4.92 21.72 -4.65
N ALA A 154 -4.79 22.98 -4.22
CA ALA A 154 -4.71 23.36 -2.81
C ALA A 154 -6.07 23.87 -2.31
N PHE A 155 -6.52 23.40 -1.14
CA PHE A 155 -7.74 23.87 -0.48
C PHE A 155 -7.49 25.17 0.29
N ALA A 156 -8.47 26.07 0.33
CA ALA A 156 -8.37 27.33 1.07
C ALA A 156 -8.19 27.12 2.58
N GLU A 157 -8.68 26.00 3.08
CA GLU A 157 -8.64 25.56 4.47
C GLU A 157 -7.28 24.97 4.87
N THR A 158 -6.35 24.82 3.92
CA THR A 158 -5.00 24.27 4.16
C THR A 158 -4.23 25.16 5.15
N ALA A 159 -3.94 24.63 6.33
CA ALA A 159 -3.29 25.36 7.43
C ALA A 159 -1.83 24.94 7.65
N MET A 160 -1.39 23.85 7.02
CA MET A 160 -0.01 23.36 7.09
C MET A 160 0.50 22.94 5.70
N SER A 161 1.82 22.93 5.51
CA SER A 161 2.41 22.39 4.28
C SER A 161 2.30 20.87 4.25
N GLU A 162 2.32 20.29 3.04
CA GLU A 162 2.32 18.83 2.83
C GLU A 162 3.44 18.14 3.63
N VAL A 163 4.66 18.69 3.56
CA VAL A 163 5.82 18.18 4.32
C VAL A 163 5.58 18.23 5.82
N ALA A 164 4.94 19.27 6.34
CA ALA A 164 4.62 19.36 7.77
C ALA A 164 3.52 18.35 8.16
N PHE A 165 2.51 18.17 7.31
CA PHE A 165 1.44 17.20 7.49
C PHE A 165 1.98 15.77 7.55
N LEU A 166 2.76 15.36 6.53
CA LEU A 166 3.36 14.03 6.44
C LEU A 166 4.31 13.76 7.61
N ARG A 167 5.21 14.71 7.90
CA ARG A 167 6.17 14.56 9.01
C ARG A 167 5.46 14.38 10.35
N GLU A 168 4.43 15.18 10.62
CA GLU A 168 3.69 15.07 11.88
C GLU A 168 2.86 13.79 11.96
N GLY A 169 2.26 13.34 10.84
CA GLY A 169 1.58 12.06 10.75
C GLY A 169 2.51 10.89 11.09
N MET A 170 3.64 10.80 10.39
CA MET A 170 4.68 9.78 10.66
C MET A 170 5.16 9.81 12.11
N ARG A 171 5.34 11.01 12.69
CA ARG A 171 5.77 11.16 14.09
C ARG A 171 4.74 10.61 15.08
N ARG A 172 3.44 10.72 14.77
CA ARG A 172 2.35 10.28 15.66
C ARG A 172 2.10 8.78 15.58
N THR A 173 2.12 8.22 14.37
CA THR A 173 1.72 6.83 14.10
C THR A 173 2.90 5.86 13.99
N GLY A 174 4.11 6.39 13.78
CA GLY A 174 5.30 5.58 13.50
C GLY A 174 5.32 4.96 12.10
N CYS A 175 4.40 5.33 11.20
CA CYS A 175 4.43 4.85 9.82
C CYS A 175 5.64 5.40 9.04
N GLY A 176 6.03 4.69 7.99
CA GLY A 176 7.03 5.16 7.04
C GLY A 176 6.43 6.05 5.95
N LEU A 177 7.29 6.51 5.04
CA LEU A 177 6.91 7.28 3.84
C LEU A 177 7.32 6.50 2.60
N LEU A 178 6.39 6.32 1.67
CA LEU A 178 6.72 6.05 0.28
C LEU A 178 6.73 7.41 -0.43
N LEU A 179 7.88 7.78 -1.00
CA LEU A 179 8.02 9.08 -1.68
C LEU A 179 7.91 8.89 -3.19
N ASP A 180 6.83 9.37 -3.78
CA ASP A 180 6.67 9.53 -5.23
C ASP A 180 7.18 10.92 -5.65
N VAL A 181 7.99 10.99 -6.72
CA VAL A 181 8.90 12.11 -7.07
C VAL A 181 8.55 12.86 -8.34
#